data_AF-A0A3G8WJR5-F1
#
_entry.id   AF-A0A3G8WJR5-F1
#
_cell.length_a   1.000
_cell.length_b   1.000
_cell.length_c   1.000
_cell.angle_alpha   90.00
_cell.angle_beta   90.00
_cell.angle_gamma   90.00
#
_symmetry.space_group_name_H-M   'P 1'
#
loop_
_entity.id
_entity.type
_entity.pdbx_description
1 polymer ?
#
loop_
_entity_poly.entity_id
_entity_poly.type
_entity_poly.pdbx_seq_one_letter_code
_entity_poly.pdbx_strand_id
1 'polypeptide(L)'
;MKYSLLIFLLILFSCNQQKQNISDCSEIKTPFKSYSEAKNTVKSVDFKFTDKVDTSKSSWIRSAKYYSCDGNAGYLVYTTDKKEYIHQDVPIRVWEEFKNADSFGKYYNKNIKKRYRLVPQNDE
;
A
#
# COMPACT_ATOMS: atom_id res chain seq x y z
N MET A 1 44.59 -8.61 -22.37
CA MET A 1 43.70 -8.73 -21.18
C MET A 1 43.49 -7.35 -20.54
N LYS A 2 42.61 -6.49 -21.08
CA LYS A 2 42.34 -5.18 -20.46
C LYS A 2 40.86 -4.73 -20.46
N TYR A 3 39.97 -5.47 -21.14
CA TYR A 3 38.53 -5.16 -21.13
C TYR A 3 37.70 -6.04 -20.19
N SER A 4 38.34 -7.00 -19.50
CA SER A 4 37.63 -7.98 -18.65
C SER A 4 37.22 -7.46 -17.26
N LEU A 5 37.60 -6.23 -16.90
CA LEU A 5 37.30 -5.60 -15.61
C LEU A 5 36.17 -4.56 -15.65
N LEU A 6 35.66 -4.21 -16.86
CA LEU A 6 34.63 -3.18 -17.04
C LEU A 6 33.19 -3.71 -17.07
N ILE A 7 33.00 -5.02 -17.25
CA ILE A 7 31.67 -5.65 -17.31
C ILE A 7 31.13 -6.00 -15.91
N PHE A 8 32.00 -6.10 -14.90
CA PHE A 8 31.59 -6.49 -13.54
C PHE A 8 31.00 -5.33 -12.72
N LEU A 9 31.06 -4.09 -13.20
CA LEU A 9 30.58 -2.90 -12.48
C LEU A 9 29.09 -2.57 -12.70
N LEU A 10 28.43 -3.18 -13.70
CA LEU A 10 27.03 -2.86 -14.05
C LEU A 10 25.98 -3.64 -13.25
N ILE A 11 26.37 -4.62 -12.43
CA ILE A 11 25.44 -5.53 -11.73
C ILE A 11 25.13 -5.06 -10.30
N LEU A 12 25.77 -3.99 -9.81
CA LEU A 12 25.68 -3.59 -8.39
C LEU A 12 24.66 -2.47 -8.08
N PHE A 13 23.89 -1.97 -9.04
CA PHE A 13 23.02 -0.80 -8.83
C PHE A 13 21.52 -0.98 -9.09
N SER A 14 21.04 -2.21 -9.29
CA SER A 14 19.60 -2.43 -9.45
C SER A 14 18.92 -2.71 -8.09
N CYS A 15 18.88 -1.70 -7.22
CA CYS A 15 17.84 -1.65 -6.19
C CYS A 15 16.53 -1.26 -6.90
N ASN A 16 16.00 -2.16 -7.73
CA ASN A 16 14.81 -1.87 -8.53
C ASN A 16 13.60 -1.81 -7.59
N GLN A 17 13.13 -0.59 -7.30
CA GLN A 17 11.78 -0.38 -6.79
C GLN A 17 10.80 -0.76 -7.89
N GLN A 18 10.53 -2.06 -7.99
CA GLN A 18 9.53 -2.58 -8.91
C GLN A 18 8.20 -1.89 -8.62
N LYS A 19 7.59 -1.30 -9.65
CA LYS A 19 6.24 -0.73 -9.66
C LYS A 19 5.62 -0.98 -11.03
N GLN A 20 4.31 -0.92 -11.12
CA GLN A 20 3.64 -0.95 -12.41
C GLN A 20 3.88 0.40 -13.12
N ASN A 21 4.12 0.36 -14.44
CA ASN A 21 4.33 1.56 -15.26
C ASN A 21 2.98 2.13 -15.70
N ILE A 22 2.24 2.69 -14.74
CA ILE A 22 0.91 3.28 -14.92
C ILE A 22 0.83 4.59 -14.16
N SER A 23 -0.03 5.48 -14.63
CA SER A 23 -0.31 6.79 -14.00
C SER A 23 -1.74 6.90 -13.48
N ASP A 24 -2.67 6.14 -14.05
CA ASP A 24 -4.10 6.12 -13.69
C ASP A 24 -4.42 4.89 -12.84
N CYS A 25 -5.14 5.08 -11.74
CA CYS A 25 -5.56 4.03 -10.82
C CYS A 25 -6.46 2.96 -11.45
N SER A 26 -7.16 3.26 -12.53
CA SER A 26 -8.05 2.32 -13.22
C SER A 26 -7.27 1.26 -14.00
N GLU A 27 -5.97 1.50 -14.22
CA GLU A 27 -5.06 0.58 -14.90
C GLU A 27 -4.29 -0.34 -13.95
N ILE A 28 -4.46 -0.20 -12.63
CA ILE A 28 -3.81 -1.06 -11.64
C ILE A 28 -4.23 -2.52 -11.88
N LYS A 29 -3.24 -3.39 -12.11
CA LYS A 29 -3.47 -4.83 -12.28
C LYS A 29 -3.21 -5.57 -10.98
N THR A 30 -4.16 -6.41 -10.58
CA THR A 30 -4.03 -7.35 -9.46
C THR A 30 -4.06 -8.79 -9.96
N PRO A 31 -3.47 -9.76 -9.23
CA PRO A 31 -2.67 -9.58 -8.02
C PRO A 31 -1.32 -8.90 -8.31
N PHE A 32 -0.75 -8.25 -7.30
CA PHE A 32 0.61 -7.71 -7.39
C PHE A 32 1.63 -8.86 -7.31
N LYS A 33 2.75 -8.74 -8.01
CA LYS A 33 3.83 -9.75 -7.97
C LYS A 33 4.49 -9.81 -6.60
N SER A 34 4.69 -8.64 -5.97
CA SER A 34 5.28 -8.56 -4.64
C SER A 34 4.64 -7.45 -3.82
N TYR A 35 4.81 -7.53 -2.51
CA TYR A 35 4.37 -6.49 -1.60
C TYR A 35 5.07 -5.14 -1.85
N SER A 36 6.33 -5.17 -2.28
CA SER A 36 7.08 -3.98 -2.67
C SER A 36 6.48 -3.32 -3.91
N GLU A 37 6.09 -4.13 -4.91
CA GLU A 37 5.41 -3.65 -6.12
C GLU A 37 4.07 -2.99 -5.80
N ALA A 38 3.27 -3.61 -4.92
CA ALA A 38 2.02 -3.00 -4.44
C ALA A 38 2.27 -1.64 -3.79
N LYS A 39 3.21 -1.57 -2.85
CA LYS A 39 3.55 -0.34 -2.13
C LYS A 39 3.99 0.79 -3.06
N ASN A 40 4.90 0.49 -3.98
CA ASN A 40 5.46 1.50 -4.87
C ASN A 40 4.42 1.96 -5.89
N THR A 41 3.58 1.04 -6.39
CA THR A 41 2.52 1.34 -7.36
C THR A 41 1.42 2.21 -6.73
N VAL A 42 0.84 1.79 -5.60
CA VAL A 42 -0.24 2.54 -4.92
C VAL A 42 0.20 3.94 -4.51
N LYS A 43 1.49 4.14 -4.21
CA LYS A 43 2.02 5.47 -3.85
C LYS A 43 2.38 6.36 -5.04
N SER A 44 2.55 5.80 -6.23
CA SER A 44 3.00 6.56 -7.41
C SER A 44 1.87 6.94 -8.36
N VAL A 45 0.72 6.29 -8.23
CA VAL A 45 -0.44 6.47 -9.11
C VAL A 45 -1.32 7.61 -8.60
N ASP A 46 -1.93 8.34 -9.53
CA ASP A 46 -2.94 9.35 -9.19
C ASP A 46 -4.30 8.68 -8.96
N PHE A 47 -4.92 8.98 -7.82
CA PHE A 47 -6.19 8.40 -7.41
C PHE A 47 -7.28 9.48 -7.41
N LYS A 48 -8.46 9.13 -7.94
CA LYS A 48 -9.60 10.06 -8.01
C LYS A 48 -10.09 10.50 -6.63
N PHE A 49 -9.97 9.64 -5.63
CA PHE A 49 -10.25 9.96 -4.24
C PHE A 49 -9.06 9.57 -3.36
N THR A 50 -8.60 10.53 -2.56
CA THR A 50 -7.60 10.28 -1.52
C THR A 50 -8.04 10.95 -0.22
N ASP A 51 -7.74 10.30 0.90
CA ASP A 51 -8.06 10.81 2.20
C ASP A 51 -7.08 10.31 3.27
N LYS A 52 -7.06 10.97 4.44
CA LYS A 52 -6.20 10.61 5.57
C LYS A 52 -6.92 10.91 6.89
N VAL A 53 -6.49 10.25 7.95
CA VAL A 53 -6.98 10.52 9.31
C VAL A 53 -5.84 10.93 10.23
N ASP A 54 -6.14 11.84 11.16
CA ASP A 54 -5.25 12.10 12.28
C ASP A 54 -5.21 10.87 13.21
N THR A 55 -4.05 10.24 13.26
CA THR A 55 -3.80 9.07 14.10
C THR A 55 -3.15 9.41 15.45
N SER A 56 -3.14 10.68 15.86
CA SER A 56 -2.56 11.16 17.13
C SER A 56 -3.08 10.43 18.36
N LYS A 57 -4.38 10.06 18.36
CA LYS A 57 -5.01 9.26 19.43
C LYS A 57 -4.68 7.76 19.40
N SER A 58 -3.92 7.29 18.41
CA SER A 58 -3.56 5.89 18.28
C SER A 58 -2.28 5.55 19.05
N SER A 59 -2.31 4.45 19.79
CA SER A 59 -1.10 3.94 20.45
C SER A 59 -0.16 3.16 19.52
N TRP A 60 -0.61 2.75 18.33
CA TRP A 60 0.16 1.84 17.46
C TRP A 60 0.08 2.14 15.95
N ILE A 61 -0.87 2.95 15.50
CA ILE A 61 -0.95 3.42 14.10
C ILE A 61 -0.36 4.83 14.04
N ARG A 62 0.66 5.02 13.20
CA ARG A 62 1.39 6.29 13.04
C ARG A 62 0.88 7.15 11.90
N SER A 63 0.27 6.52 10.90
CA SER A 63 -0.47 7.20 9.85
C SER A 63 -1.44 6.22 9.21
N ALA A 64 -2.53 6.73 8.66
CA ALA A 64 -3.43 5.97 7.81
C ALA A 64 -3.97 6.85 6.69
N LYS A 65 -3.94 6.33 5.47
CA LYS A 65 -4.38 6.96 4.23
C LYS A 65 -5.26 6.00 3.45
N TYR A 66 -6.20 6.55 2.70
CA TYR A 66 -7.10 5.82 1.85
C TYR A 66 -7.02 6.35 0.42
N TYR A 67 -7.03 5.43 -0.54
CA TYR A 67 -6.90 5.71 -1.96
C TYR A 67 -7.96 4.92 -2.72
N SER A 68 -8.84 5.57 -3.47
CA SER A 68 -9.88 4.90 -4.25
C SER A 68 -9.96 5.47 -5.66
N CYS A 69 -10.12 4.57 -6.62
CA CYS A 69 -10.22 4.94 -8.02
C CYS A 69 -11.67 5.20 -8.47
N ASP A 70 -12.62 4.53 -7.83
CA ASP A 70 -14.04 4.54 -8.20
C ASP A 70 -14.94 5.20 -7.16
N GLY A 71 -14.40 5.53 -5.98
CA GLY A 71 -15.14 6.09 -4.85
C GLY A 71 -15.88 5.06 -3.99
N ASN A 72 -15.91 3.78 -4.37
CA ASN A 72 -16.65 2.73 -3.66
C ASN A 72 -15.75 1.86 -2.78
N ALA A 73 -14.58 1.47 -3.31
CA ALA A 73 -13.60 0.67 -2.59
C ALA A 73 -12.18 1.10 -2.97
N GLY A 74 -11.20 0.70 -2.15
CA GLY A 74 -9.84 1.16 -2.38
C GLY A 74 -8.80 0.55 -1.46
N TYR A 75 -7.65 1.20 -1.45
CA TYR A 75 -6.51 0.81 -0.65
C TYR A 75 -6.49 1.59 0.66
N LEU A 76 -6.44 0.88 1.78
CA LEU A 76 -6.08 1.46 3.08
C LEU A 76 -4.60 1.18 3.34
N VAL A 77 -3.80 2.24 3.37
CA VAL A 77 -2.37 2.18 3.66
C VAL A 77 -2.13 2.78 5.04
N TYR A 78 -1.57 2.00 5.97
CA TYR A 78 -1.27 2.49 7.31
C TYR A 78 0.13 2.09 7.77
N THR A 79 0.76 2.94 8.56
CA THR A 79 2.11 2.71 9.08
C THR A 79 2.08 2.48 10.58
N THR A 80 2.91 1.55 11.05
CA THR A 80 3.21 1.36 12.48
C THR A 80 4.68 1.67 12.72
N ASP A 81 5.14 1.57 13.97
CA ASP A 81 6.56 1.73 14.31
C ASP A 81 7.49 0.73 13.59
N LYS A 82 6.94 -0.37 13.07
CA LYS A 82 7.72 -1.44 12.44
C LYS A 82 7.73 -1.36 10.92
N LYS A 83 6.55 -1.17 10.32
CA LYS A 83 6.38 -1.22 8.86
C LYS A 83 5.05 -0.62 8.41
N GLU A 84 4.93 -0.48 7.11
CA GLU A 84 3.71 -0.09 6.42
C GLU A 84 2.92 -1.31 5.95
N TYR A 85 1.60 -1.19 6.06
CA TYR A 85 0.60 -2.19 5.74
C TYR A 85 -0.34 -1.67 4.67
N ILE A 86 -0.74 -2.55 3.74
CA ILE A 86 -1.67 -2.25 2.66
C ILE A 86 -2.82 -3.25 2.76
N HIS A 87 -4.02 -2.70 2.83
CA HIS A 87 -5.25 -3.41 2.60
C HIS A 87 -5.80 -3.00 1.23
N GLN A 88 -6.40 -3.96 0.51
CA GLN A 88 -7.04 -3.75 -0.79
C GLN A 88 -8.53 -4.09 -0.69
N ASP A 89 -9.32 -3.56 -1.63
CA ASP A 89 -10.78 -3.75 -1.69
C ASP A 89 -11.50 -3.34 -0.39
N VAL A 90 -10.96 -2.35 0.32
CA VAL A 90 -11.59 -1.80 1.53
C VAL A 90 -12.74 -0.90 1.09
N PRO A 91 -14.00 -1.16 1.48
CA PRO A 91 -15.10 -0.28 1.12
C PRO A 91 -14.94 1.11 1.73
N ILE A 92 -15.38 2.15 1.02
CA ILE A 92 -15.33 3.54 1.49
C ILE A 92 -16.03 3.69 2.84
N ARG A 93 -17.14 2.96 3.05
CA ARG A 93 -17.85 2.94 4.34
C ARG A 93 -16.96 2.44 5.49
N VAL A 94 -16.16 1.41 5.24
CA VAL A 94 -15.24 0.87 6.27
C VAL A 94 -14.14 1.88 6.60
N TRP A 95 -13.67 2.64 5.61
CA TRP A 95 -12.76 3.76 5.82
C TRP A 95 -13.40 4.88 6.65
N GLU A 96 -14.59 5.35 6.27
CA GLU A 96 -15.30 6.40 7.01
C GLU A 96 -15.57 6.01 8.47
N GLU A 97 -16.02 4.79 8.70
CA GLU A 97 -16.23 4.26 10.06
C GLU A 97 -14.90 4.12 10.82
N PHE A 98 -13.79 3.73 10.17
CA PHE A 98 -12.46 3.68 10.80
C PHE A 98 -11.98 5.07 11.23
N LYS A 99 -12.11 6.08 10.37
CA LYS A 99 -11.68 7.45 10.69
C LYS A 99 -12.40 8.00 11.92
N ASN A 100 -13.68 7.70 12.04
CA ASN A 100 -14.55 8.20 13.10
C ASN A 100 -14.59 7.30 14.34
N ALA A 101 -13.86 6.19 14.36
CA ALA A 101 -13.88 5.26 15.49
C ALA A 101 -13.22 5.86 16.75
N ASP A 102 -13.83 5.63 17.92
CA ASP A 102 -13.25 6.02 19.22
C ASP A 102 -11.87 5.40 19.46
N SER A 103 -11.71 4.14 19.04
CA SER A 103 -10.47 3.39 19.13
C SER A 103 -10.13 2.73 17.80
N PHE A 104 -9.09 3.25 17.14
CA PHE A 104 -8.59 2.69 15.89
C PHE A 104 -8.18 1.22 16.02
N GLY A 105 -7.55 0.84 17.13
CA GLY A 105 -7.16 -0.55 17.38
C GLY A 105 -8.34 -1.49 17.49
N LYS A 106 -9.38 -1.10 18.25
CA LYS A 106 -10.61 -1.91 18.40
C LYS A 106 -11.33 -2.06 17.07
N TYR A 107 -11.52 -0.96 16.34
CA TYR A 107 -12.17 -0.99 15.04
C TYR A 107 -11.38 -1.83 14.03
N TYR A 108 -10.08 -1.59 13.91
CA TYR A 108 -9.19 -2.34 13.03
C TYR A 108 -9.28 -3.86 13.26
N ASN A 109 -9.15 -4.29 14.53
CA ASN A 109 -9.18 -5.71 14.86
C ASN A 109 -10.53 -6.38 14.53
N LYS A 110 -11.64 -5.65 14.66
CA LYS A 110 -12.99 -6.18 14.42
C LYS A 110 -13.36 -6.18 12.92
N ASN A 111 -13.05 -5.09 12.23
CA ASN A 111 -13.64 -4.77 10.93
C ASN A 111 -12.66 -4.80 9.76
N ILE A 112 -11.34 -4.77 9.99
CA ILE A 112 -10.34 -4.66 8.91
C ILE A 112 -9.40 -5.86 8.89
N LYS A 113 -8.86 -6.21 10.06
CA LYS A 113 -7.86 -7.27 10.22
C LYS A 113 -8.36 -8.59 9.62
N LYS A 114 -7.51 -9.22 8.80
CA LYS A 114 -7.76 -10.49 8.07
C LYS A 114 -8.85 -10.46 6.99
N ARG A 115 -9.54 -9.33 6.75
CA ARG A 115 -10.60 -9.24 5.73
C ARG A 115 -10.10 -8.67 4.41
N TYR A 116 -9.22 -7.66 4.49
CA TYR A 116 -8.80 -6.87 3.33
C TYR A 116 -7.29 -6.93 3.11
N ARG A 117 -6.56 -7.87 3.73
CA ARG A 117 -5.10 -7.93 3.61
C ARG A 117 -4.73 -8.14 2.15
N LEU A 118 -3.89 -7.25 1.60
CA LEU A 118 -3.28 -7.48 0.29
C LEU A 118 -2.36 -8.70 0.38
N VAL A 119 -2.58 -9.68 -0.50
CA VAL A 119 -1.74 -10.88 -0.65
C VAL A 119 -1.14 -10.82 -2.07
N PRO A 120 0.18 -10.61 -2.20
CA PRO A 120 0.86 -10.70 -3.48
C PRO A 120 0.95 -12.15 -3.98
N GLN A 121 1.13 -12.31 -5.29
CA GLN A 121 1.28 -13.61 -5.95
C GLN A 121 2.41 -14.46 -5.36
N ASN A 122 3.53 -13.84 -4.97
CA ASN A 122 4.68 -14.56 -4.42
C ASN A 122 4.50 -15.02 -2.96
N ASP A 123 3.39 -14.66 -2.31
CA ASP A 123 3.07 -15.01 -0.92
C ASP A 123 1.86 -15.98 -0.82
N GLU A 124 1.37 -16.51 -1.95
CA GLU A 124 0.39 -17.60 -2.04
C GLU A 124 1.07 -18.97 -1.97
#